data_AF-A0A3D3QBI0-F1
#
_entry.id   AF-A0A3D3QBI0-F1
#
_cell.length_a   1.000
_cell.length_b   1.000
_cell.length_c   1.000
_cell.angle_alpha   90.00
_cell.angle_beta   90.00
_cell.angle_gamma   90.00
#
_symmetry.space_group_name_H-M   'P 1'
#
loop_
_entity.id
_entity.type
_entity.pdbx_description
1 polymer ?
#
loop_
_entity_poly.entity_id
_entity_poly.type
_entity_poly.pdbx_seq_one_letter_code
_entity_poly.pdbx_strand_id
1 'polypeptide(L)'
;GLSMDYHVFLLSRIRERYDHTHDNAGAVAFGLRSTGGIITGAALIMVAVFAGFAAGHLVSLQEMGFGLAVAVLLDATIVRSVLVPATMELLGDRNWYLPRWLQWLPQIRVESQEAQHAEAELEHHGELAGVKE
;
A
#
# COMPACT_ATOMS: atom_id res chain seq x y z
N GLY A 1 2.07 -2.47 13.53
CA GLY A 1 3.34 -2.96 12.97
C GLY A 1 3.18 -3.15 11.48
N LEU A 2 2.82 -4.36 11.06
CA LEU A 2 2.86 -4.81 9.65
C LEU A 2 2.16 -3.92 8.60
N SER A 3 1.05 -3.25 8.95
CA SER A 3 0.30 -2.41 8.01
C SER A 3 0.88 -1.00 7.83
N MET A 4 1.65 -0.52 8.81
CA MET A 4 2.34 0.78 8.73
C MET A 4 3.61 0.65 7.90
N ASP A 5 4.33 -0.46 8.02
CA ASP A 5 5.55 -0.74 7.26
C ASP A 5 5.25 -0.88 5.75
N TYR A 6 4.10 -1.46 5.39
CA TYR A 6 3.69 -1.60 3.99
C TYR A 6 3.31 -0.27 3.34
N HIS A 7 2.56 0.58 4.05
CA HIS A 7 2.19 1.91 3.55
C HIS A 7 3.41 2.80 3.36
N VAL A 8 4.38 2.73 4.27
CA VAL A 8 5.65 3.46 4.15
C VAL A 8 6.45 2.96 2.95
N PHE A 9 6.53 1.65 2.74
CA PHE A 9 7.20 1.08 1.56
C PHE A 9 6.53 1.51 0.24
N LEU A 10 5.20 1.52 0.21
CA LEU A 10 4.46 1.99 -0.95
C LEU A 10 4.73 3.47 -1.23
N LEU A 11 4.55 4.32 -0.21
CA LEU A 11 4.75 5.77 -0.34
C LEU A 11 6.18 6.09 -0.75
N SER A 12 7.17 5.35 -0.24
CA SER A 12 8.57 5.47 -0.66
C SER A 12 8.74 5.20 -2.15
N ARG A 13 8.14 4.12 -2.69
CA ARG A 13 8.21 3.82 -4.14
C ARG A 13 7.46 4.82 -5.02
N ILE A 14 6.35 5.37 -4.54
CA ILE A 14 5.64 6.45 -5.25
C ILE A 14 6.50 7.70 -5.28
N ARG A 15 7.10 8.07 -4.13
CA ARG A 15 7.99 9.22 -3.97
C ARG A 15 9.22 9.11 -4.87
N GLU A 16 9.89 7.96 -4.87
CA GLU A 16 11.07 7.69 -5.71
C GLU A 16 10.74 7.88 -7.19
N ARG A 17 9.59 7.36 -7.64
CA ARG A 17 9.14 7.55 -9.03
C ARG A 17 8.85 9.02 -9.35
N TYR A 18 8.22 9.75 -8.43
CA TYR A 18 7.97 11.18 -8.61
C TYR A 18 9.28 11.97 -8.65
N ASP A 19 10.23 11.70 -7.75
CA ASP A 19 11.53 12.40 -7.72
C ASP A 19 12.33 12.15 -9.03
N HIS A 20 12.17 10.98 -9.68
CA HIS A 20 12.80 10.68 -10.97
C HIS A 20 12.07 11.25 -12.19
N THR A 21 10.73 11.22 -12.22
CA THR A 21 9.94 11.55 -13.42
C THR A 21 9.33 12.95 -13.39
N HIS A 22 9.20 13.54 -12.21
CA HIS A 22 8.42 14.76 -11.93
C HIS A 22 6.95 14.67 -12.42
N ASP A 23 6.46 13.47 -12.70
CA ASP A 23 5.08 13.20 -13.11
C ASP A 23 4.29 12.68 -11.92
N ASN A 24 3.53 13.59 -11.30
CA ASN A 24 2.69 13.26 -10.14
C ASN A 24 1.58 12.26 -10.50
N ALA A 25 0.92 12.44 -11.65
CA ALA A 25 -0.17 11.58 -12.07
C ALA A 25 0.34 10.15 -12.35
N GLY A 26 1.49 10.02 -13.03
CA GLY A 26 2.14 8.73 -13.27
C GLY A 26 2.60 8.03 -12.00
N ALA A 27 3.12 8.77 -11.03
CA ALA A 27 3.54 8.25 -9.72
C ALA A 27 2.33 7.74 -8.90
N VAL A 28 1.27 8.54 -8.79
CA VAL A 28 0.04 8.18 -8.06
C VAL A 28 -0.63 6.96 -8.70
N ALA A 29 -0.76 6.93 -10.03
CA ALA A 29 -1.37 5.80 -10.74
C ALA A 29 -0.58 4.49 -10.55
N PHE A 30 0.76 4.56 -10.40
CA PHE A 30 1.57 3.40 -10.07
C PHE A 30 1.34 2.90 -8.64
N GLY A 31 1.26 3.81 -7.67
CA GLY A 31 0.93 3.47 -6.29
C GLY A 31 -0.44 2.81 -6.14
N LEU A 32 -1.42 3.32 -6.89
CA LEU A 32 -2.78 2.79 -6.89
C LEU A 32 -2.85 1.38 -7.48
N ARG A 33 -2.14 1.13 -8.59
CA ARG A 33 -2.06 -0.21 -9.20
C ARG A 33 -1.36 -1.24 -8.30
N SER A 34 -0.29 -0.84 -7.62
CA SER A 34 0.48 -1.76 -6.79
C SER A 34 -0.23 -2.14 -5.47
N THR A 35 -1.10 -1.28 -4.94
CA THR A 35 -1.89 -1.60 -3.73
C THR A 35 -3.32 -2.06 -3.97
N GLY A 36 -3.85 -1.88 -5.18
CA GLY A 36 -5.25 -2.17 -5.49
C GLY A 36 -5.66 -3.59 -5.08
N GLY A 37 -4.84 -4.59 -5.41
CA GLY A 37 -5.15 -6.00 -5.10
C GLY A 37 -5.24 -6.30 -3.60
N ILE A 38 -4.25 -5.86 -2.81
CA ILE A 38 -4.20 -6.12 -1.36
C ILE A 38 -5.39 -5.46 -0.66
N ILE A 39 -5.73 -4.24 -1.06
CA ILE A 39 -6.75 -3.45 -0.38
C ILE A 39 -8.14 -3.91 -0.77
N THR A 40 -8.34 -4.24 -2.04
CA THR A 40 -9.59 -4.88 -2.48
C THR A 40 -9.77 -6.24 -1.78
N GLY A 41 -8.70 -7.02 -1.61
CA GLY A 41 -8.75 -8.27 -0.84
C GLY A 41 -9.14 -8.07 0.62
N ALA A 42 -8.54 -7.10 1.31
CA ALA A 42 -8.90 -6.75 2.68
C ALA A 42 -10.37 -6.27 2.79
N ALA A 43 -10.82 -5.43 1.84
CA ALA A 43 -12.19 -4.95 1.78
C ALA A 43 -13.19 -6.10 1.58
N LEU A 44 -12.88 -7.08 0.71
CA LEU A 44 -13.72 -8.26 0.50
C LEU A 44 -13.89 -9.09 1.78
N ILE A 45 -12.80 -9.30 2.53
CA ILE A 45 -12.85 -10.03 3.81
C ILE A 45 -13.75 -9.28 4.81
N MET A 46 -13.60 -7.96 4.92
CA MET A 46 -14.41 -7.13 5.82
C MET A 46 -15.90 -7.16 5.44
N VAL A 47 -16.21 -7.04 4.14
CA VAL A 47 -17.59 -7.15 3.63
C VAL A 47 -18.16 -8.53 3.94
N ALA A 48 -17.40 -9.61 3.77
CA ALA A 48 -17.86 -10.96 4.11
C ALA A 48 -18.17 -11.12 5.61
N VAL A 49 -17.31 -10.60 6.49
CA VAL A 49 -17.52 -10.62 7.95
C VAL A 49 -18.79 -9.85 8.32
N PHE A 50 -18.96 -8.63 7.80
CA PHE A 50 -20.12 -7.78 8.10
C PHE A 50 -21.42 -8.29 7.47
N ALA A 51 -21.36 -8.93 6.31
CA ALA A 51 -22.50 -9.65 5.73
C ALA A 51 -22.95 -10.80 6.64
N GLY A 52 -22.01 -11.49 7.30
CA GLY A 52 -22.33 -12.49 8.33
C GLY A 52 -23.08 -11.90 9.52
N PHE A 53 -22.68 -10.71 9.98
CA PHE A 53 -23.39 -9.98 11.03
C PHE A 53 -24.78 -9.49 10.58
N ALA A 54 -24.89 -9.07 9.32
CA ALA A 54 -26.16 -8.70 8.68
C ALA A 54 -27.16 -9.86 8.59
N ALA A 55 -26.67 -11.11 8.51
CA ALA A 55 -27.49 -12.31 8.44
C ALA A 55 -27.88 -12.90 9.81
N GLY A 56 -27.40 -12.32 10.92
CA GLY A 56 -27.72 -12.76 12.28
C GLY A 56 -29.17 -12.48 12.70
N HIS A 57 -29.56 -12.91 13.90
CA HIS A 57 -30.94 -12.76 14.40
C HIS A 57 -31.16 -11.51 15.28
N LEU A 58 -30.09 -10.79 15.66
CA LEU A 58 -30.20 -9.55 16.42
C LEU A 58 -30.35 -8.36 15.46
N VAL A 59 -31.52 -7.72 15.45
CA VAL A 59 -31.83 -6.56 14.58
C VAL A 59 -30.77 -5.46 14.68
N SER A 60 -30.30 -5.12 15.89
CA SER A 60 -29.24 -4.12 16.07
C SER A 60 -27.94 -4.50 15.37
N LEU A 61 -27.59 -5.79 15.37
CA LEU A 61 -26.40 -6.30 14.68
C LEU A 61 -26.61 -6.30 13.16
N GLN A 62 -27.84 -6.53 12.70
CA GLN A 62 -28.17 -6.53 11.27
C GLN A 62 -27.96 -5.14 10.64
N GLU A 63 -28.50 -4.11 11.29
CA GLU A 63 -28.38 -2.71 10.84
C GLU A 63 -26.92 -2.25 10.82
N MET A 64 -26.17 -2.55 11.89
CA MET A 64 -24.74 -2.25 11.94
C MET A 64 -23.94 -3.02 10.89
N GLY A 65 -24.18 -4.32 10.74
CA GLY A 65 -23.48 -5.17 9.77
C GLY A 65 -23.71 -4.69 8.34
N PHE A 66 -24.96 -4.39 7.98
CA PHE A 66 -25.28 -3.84 6.67
C PHE A 66 -24.62 -2.46 6.45
N GLY A 67 -24.75 -1.55 7.42
CA GLY A 67 -24.15 -0.21 7.33
C GLY A 67 -22.63 -0.25 7.17
N LEU A 68 -21.95 -1.09 7.95
CA LEU A 68 -20.49 -1.25 7.88
C LEU A 68 -20.04 -1.92 6.58
N ALA A 69 -20.76 -2.92 6.08
CA ALA A 69 -20.46 -3.55 4.79
C ALA A 69 -20.53 -2.54 3.64
N VAL A 70 -21.59 -1.72 3.60
CA VAL A 70 -21.74 -0.66 2.60
C VAL A 70 -20.67 0.41 2.75
N ALA A 71 -20.36 0.85 3.97
CA ALA A 71 -19.35 1.86 4.22
C ALA A 71 -17.96 1.43 3.74
N VAL A 72 -17.54 0.19 4.05
CA VAL A 72 -16.26 -0.35 3.58
C VAL A 72 -16.22 -0.50 2.07
N LEU A 73 -17.32 -0.94 1.45
CA LEU A 73 -17.40 -1.08 0.00
C LEU A 73 -17.25 0.29 -0.69
N LEU A 74 -17.92 1.32 -0.18
CA LEU A 74 -17.84 2.69 -0.71
C LEU A 74 -16.44 3.28 -0.51
N ASP A 75 -15.81 3.06 0.63
CA ASP A 75 -14.46 3.55 0.89
C ASP A 75 -13.42 2.90 -0.04
N ALA A 76 -13.45 1.57 -0.13
CA ALA A 76 -12.52 0.81 -0.96
C ALA A 76 -12.65 1.12 -2.46
N THR A 77 -13.83 1.56 -2.91
CA THR A 77 -14.11 1.87 -4.32
C THR A 77 -14.14 3.37 -4.60
N ILE A 78 -15.13 4.11 -4.10
CA ILE A 78 -15.34 5.52 -4.45
C ILE A 78 -14.25 6.39 -3.85
N VAL A 79 -14.01 6.27 -2.54
CA VAL A 79 -13.03 7.13 -1.86
C VAL A 79 -11.64 6.86 -2.41
N ARG A 80 -11.25 5.59 -2.53
CA ARG A 80 -9.92 5.21 -2.97
C ARG A 80 -9.68 5.34 -4.48
N SER A 81 -10.64 5.04 -5.34
CA SER A 81 -10.44 5.11 -6.79
C SER A 81 -10.70 6.50 -7.38
N VAL A 82 -11.47 7.35 -6.70
CA VAL A 82 -11.84 8.68 -7.21
C VAL A 82 -11.35 9.79 -6.30
N LEU A 83 -11.74 9.76 -5.02
CA LEU A 83 -11.51 10.88 -4.12
C LEU A 83 -10.01 11.10 -3.83
N VAL A 84 -9.27 10.01 -3.58
CA VAL A 84 -7.83 10.07 -3.31
C VAL A 84 -7.03 10.53 -4.54
N PRO A 85 -7.18 9.95 -5.74
CA PRO A 85 -6.47 10.43 -6.92
C PRO A 85 -6.83 11.88 -7.27
N ALA A 86 -8.12 12.24 -7.22
CA ALA A 86 -8.57 13.58 -7.54
C ALA A 86 -8.00 14.62 -6.56
N THR A 87 -7.93 14.31 -5.27
CA THR A 87 -7.32 15.21 -4.28
C THR A 87 -5.81 15.31 -4.46
N MET A 88 -5.11 14.20 -4.73
CA MET A 88 -3.66 14.25 -5.00
C MET A 88 -3.32 15.03 -6.28
N GLU A 89 -4.18 14.93 -7.30
CA GLU A 89 -4.05 15.70 -8.54
C GLU A 89 -4.35 17.19 -8.31
N LEU A 90 -5.43 17.52 -7.60
CA LEU A 90 -5.78 18.91 -7.24
C LEU A 90 -4.72 19.58 -6.36
N LEU A 91 -4.09 18.84 -5.44
CA LEU A 91 -3.03 19.37 -4.59
C LEU A 91 -1.70 19.52 -5.34
N GLY A 92 -1.47 18.75 -6.41
CA GLY A 92 -0.28 18.86 -7.26
C GLY A 92 1.03 18.84 -6.45
N ASP A 93 1.91 19.82 -6.71
CA ASP A 93 3.21 19.94 -6.02
C ASP A 93 3.10 20.22 -4.52
N ARG A 94 1.95 20.71 -4.02
CA ARG A 94 1.73 20.89 -2.58
C ARG A 94 1.65 19.56 -1.83
N ASN A 95 1.29 18.47 -2.52
CA ASN A 95 1.29 17.14 -1.93
C ASN A 95 2.68 16.69 -1.47
N TRP A 96 3.73 17.24 -2.10
CA TRP A 96 5.13 16.87 -1.87
C TRP A 96 5.89 17.88 -1.02
N TYR A 97 5.20 18.92 -0.52
CA TYR A 97 5.79 19.96 0.30
C TYR A 97 6.30 19.38 1.62
N LEU A 98 7.62 19.30 1.73
CA LEU A 98 8.31 19.00 2.98
C LEU A 98 8.59 20.32 3.71
N PRO A 99 8.02 20.54 4.91
CA PRO A 99 8.31 21.72 5.70
C PRO A 99 9.82 21.87 5.93
N ARG A 100 10.35 23.09 5.82
CA ARG A 100 11.81 23.34 5.86
C ARG A 100 12.49 22.85 7.15
N TRP A 101 11.76 22.73 8.25
CA TRP A 101 12.25 22.21 9.52
C TRP A 101 12.49 20.69 9.52
N LEU A 102 11.94 19.95 8.55
CA LEU A 102 12.10 18.51 8.42
C LEU A 102 13.13 18.10 7.35
N GLN A 103 13.82 19.07 6.73
CA GLN A 103 14.88 18.84 5.74
C GLN A 103 16.17 18.22 6.32
N TRP A 104 16.25 18.09 7.64
CA TRP A 104 17.35 17.41 8.33
C TRP A 104 17.27 15.87 8.24
N LEU A 105 16.16 15.30 7.73
CA LEU A 105 16.03 13.85 7.60
C LEU A 105 17.05 13.27 6.60
N PRO A 106 17.88 12.29 7.01
CA PRO A 106 18.80 11.61 6.11
C PRO A 106 18.04 10.82 5.05
N GLN A 107 18.49 10.91 3.79
CA GLN A 107 17.91 10.18 2.66
C GLN A 107 18.31 8.70 2.74
N ILE A 108 17.49 7.89 3.40
CA ILE A 108 17.71 6.45 3.51
C ILE A 108 17.34 5.82 2.16
N ARG A 109 18.34 5.50 1.33
CA ARG A 109 18.19 4.59 0.19
C ARG A 109 18.00 3.19 0.74
N VAL A 110 16.84 2.59 0.50
CA VAL A 110 16.57 1.21 0.87
C VAL A 110 17.17 0.32 -0.23
N GLU A 111 18.28 -0.35 0.06
CA GLU A 111 18.82 -1.43 -0.75
C GLU A 111 17.72 -2.51 -0.91
N SER A 112 17.31 -2.82 -2.14
CA SER A 112 16.21 -3.75 -2.40
C SER A 112 16.62 -5.18 -1.97
N GLN A 113 15.73 -5.87 -1.24
CA GLN A 113 15.93 -7.25 -0.80
C GLN A 113 16.20 -8.25 -1.94
N GLU A 114 16.02 -7.85 -3.20
CA GLU A 114 16.43 -8.61 -4.39
C GLU A 114 17.93 -8.90 -4.39
N ALA A 115 18.77 -7.97 -3.90
CA ALA A 115 20.21 -8.20 -3.75
C ALA A 115 20.52 -9.26 -2.67
N GLN A 116 19.77 -9.23 -1.55
CA GLN A 116 19.93 -10.20 -0.46
C GLN A 116 19.48 -11.61 -0.86
N HIS A 117 18.42 -11.73 -1.65
CA HIS A 117 17.96 -13.02 -2.17
C HIS A 117 18.90 -13.59 -3.24
N ALA A 118 19.47 -12.74 -4.11
CA ALA A 118 20.46 -13.16 -5.10
C ALA A 118 21.81 -13.55 -4.45
N GLU A 119 22.25 -12.84 -3.42
CA GLU A 119 23.44 -13.19 -2.64
C GLU A 119 23.23 -14.49 -1.86
N ALA A 120 22.06 -14.69 -1.24
CA ALA A 120 21.73 -15.94 -0.55
C ALA A 120 21.68 -17.14 -1.50
N GLU A 121 21.19 -16.96 -2.74
CA GLU A 121 21.17 -18.01 -3.75
C GLU A 121 22.58 -18.36 -4.27
N LEU A 122 23.47 -17.37 -4.37
CA LEU A 122 24.88 -17.57 -4.73
C LEU A 122 25.69 -18.25 -3.61
N GLU A 123 25.43 -17.91 -2.34
CA GLU A 123 26.07 -18.54 -1.18
C GLU A 123 25.64 -20.02 -1.05
N HIS A 124 24.35 -20.29 -1.23
CA HIS A 124 23.79 -21.64 -1.17
C HIS A 124 24.24 -22.54 -2.34
N HIS A 125 24.58 -21.97 -3.51
CA HIS A 125 25.19 -22.69 -4.62
C HIS A 125 26.71 -22.86 -4.49
N GLY A 126 27.41 -21.92 -3.83
CA GLY A 126 28.83 -22.04 -3.52
C GLY A 126 29.13 -23.16 -2.51
N GLU A 127 28.26 -23.34 -1.52
CA GLU A 127 28.42 -24.37 -0.49
C GLU A 127 28.23 -25.81 -1.03
N LEU A 128 27.39 -25.98 -2.06
CA LEU A 128 27.20 -27.26 -2.75
C LEU A 128 28.36 -27.60 -3.71
N ALA A 129 29.11 -26.60 -4.16
CA ALA A 129 30.29 -26.79 -5.00
C ALA A 129 31.57 -27.07 -4.19
N GLY A 130 31.67 -26.55 -2.97
CA GLY A 130 32.83 -26.75 -2.08
C GLY A 130 32.88 -28.08 -1.31
N VAL A 131 31.79 -28.87 -1.32
CA VAL A 131 31.71 -30.18 -0.63
C VAL A 131 32.24 -31.35 -1.50
N LYS A 132 32.73 -31.06 -2.72
CA LYS A 132 33.24 -32.08 -3.67
C LYS A 132 34.75 -32.12 -3.87
N GLU A 133 35.55 -31.48 -3.00
CA GLU A 133 37.01 -31.67 -2.98
C GLU A 133 37.47 -32.40 -1.71
#